data_AF-A0A9D6MVQ3-F1
#
_entry.id   AF-A0A9D6MVQ3-F1
#
_cell.length_a   1.000
_cell.length_b   1.000
_cell.length_c   1.000
_cell.angle_alpha   90.00
_cell.angle_beta   90.00
_cell.angle_gamma   90.00
#
_symmetry.space_group_name_H-M   'P 1'
#
loop_
_entity.id
_entity.type
_entity.pdbx_description
1 polymer ?
#
loop_
_entity_poly.entity_id
_entity_poly.type
_entity_poly.pdbx_seq_one_letter_code
_entity_poly.pdbx_strand_id
1 'polypeptide(L)'
;MGVCSRLFLLIQCVALLAQSACGDSGGICEICGERPPGKMYLMEDRVRGKQVILCERCARLPDTCSVCQIPVFRNYTKLSDGRFLCEYDVKDAVLDQDSALSVYRDAQRDVFSILNGLGVLPDRNISVQLVDQKELSRIFSATPGAHHDLNLQGVTRTRRFSKDSFEHQIFLCLGLTRSRMAAVAAHEYAHTWINENVPRDRVIDGDTVEAFCELTAYELMQQRGDKRELRLIVENAYTRGKIDVLIKATTDYQYHRVAAWMKSGTDETIESHRTERVIALKDAPPPLFGYIPVVHARAPEILRLKGLSGREPRRYALINDITLERGEEAPVKLAEKTLVVRCLDIASNAVILRINGDTNLVRLELDSFPTR
;
A
#
# COMPACT_ATOMS: atom_id res chain seq x y z
N MET A 1 3.08 -71.34 39.67
CA MET A 1 1.87 -72.18 39.51
C MET A 1 0.65 -71.36 39.90
N GLY A 2 -0.36 -71.25 39.02
CA GLY A 2 -1.67 -70.58 39.26
C GLY A 2 -1.63 -69.05 39.13
N VAL A 3 -2.04 -68.36 38.06
CA VAL A 3 -3.30 -68.29 37.28
C VAL A 3 -4.37 -67.36 37.87
N CYS A 4 -4.91 -66.52 36.98
CA CYS A 4 -6.18 -65.77 36.97
C CYS A 4 -6.24 -64.43 37.75
N SER A 5 -6.39 -63.26 37.13
CA SER A 5 -7.28 -62.74 36.05
C SER A 5 -8.45 -61.93 36.63
N ARG A 6 -8.73 -60.81 35.93
CA ARG A 6 -9.90 -59.91 35.97
C ARG A 6 -9.78 -58.66 36.84
N LEU A 7 -9.40 -57.56 36.18
CA LEU A 7 -10.07 -56.29 36.42
C LEU A 7 -10.37 -55.63 35.06
N PHE A 8 -11.63 -55.79 34.65
CA PHE A 8 -12.28 -55.07 33.56
C PHE A 8 -12.55 -53.64 34.05
N LEU A 9 -12.10 -52.62 33.34
CA LEU A 9 -12.76 -51.32 33.37
C LEU A 9 -12.89 -50.78 31.94
N LEU A 10 -14.15 -50.64 31.54
CA LEU A 10 -14.63 -50.14 30.26
C LEU A 10 -14.14 -48.71 30.00
N ILE A 11 -13.41 -48.49 28.91
CA ILE A 11 -13.36 -47.21 28.22
C ILE A 11 -14.19 -47.40 26.94
N GLN A 12 -15.47 -47.07 27.01
CA GLN A 12 -16.29 -46.95 25.82
C GLN A 12 -15.94 -45.63 25.11
N CYS A 13 -15.33 -45.78 23.95
CA CYS A 13 -15.20 -44.74 22.94
C CYS A 13 -16.60 -44.23 22.53
N VAL A 14 -17.02 -43.11 23.11
CA VAL A 14 -18.06 -42.28 22.50
C VAL A 14 -17.39 -41.52 21.35
N ALA A 15 -17.31 -42.19 20.20
CA ALA A 15 -17.14 -41.50 18.93
C ALA A 15 -18.40 -40.65 18.73
N LEU A 16 -18.31 -39.37 19.08
CA LEU A 16 -19.24 -38.34 18.62
C LEU A 16 -19.11 -38.26 17.10
N LEU A 17 -19.82 -39.15 16.41
CA LEU A 17 -20.32 -38.91 15.09
C LEU A 17 -21.26 -37.71 15.22
N ALA A 18 -20.72 -36.51 15.03
CA ALA A 18 -21.51 -35.38 14.57
C ALA A 18 -22.03 -35.76 13.18
N GLN A 19 -23.12 -36.54 13.16
CA GLN A 19 -24.04 -36.56 12.05
C GLN A 19 -24.64 -35.16 12.00
N SER A 20 -23.96 -34.26 11.30
CA SER A 20 -24.59 -33.05 10.80
C SER A 20 -25.70 -33.53 9.87
N ALA A 21 -26.91 -33.58 10.39
CA ALA A 21 -28.11 -33.53 9.58
C ALA A 21 -27.95 -32.29 8.71
N CYS A 22 -27.57 -32.49 7.45
CA CYS A 22 -27.53 -31.45 6.44
C CYS A 22 -29.00 -31.04 6.22
N GLY A 23 -29.47 -30.09 7.03
CA GLY A 23 -30.68 -29.38 6.73
C GLY A 23 -30.47 -28.71 5.38
N ASP A 24 -31.34 -29.02 4.43
CA ASP A 24 -31.44 -28.39 3.11
C ASP A 24 -31.75 -26.89 3.31
N SER A 25 -30.73 -26.11 3.68
CA SER A 25 -30.74 -24.67 3.48
C SER A 25 -30.53 -24.47 1.99
N GLY A 26 -31.63 -24.57 1.23
CA GLY A 26 -31.69 -24.46 -0.22
C GLY A 26 -31.16 -23.13 -0.74
N GLY A 27 -29.85 -22.96 -0.69
CA GLY A 27 -29.15 -21.81 -1.23
C GLY A 27 -29.27 -21.80 -2.75
N ILE A 28 -29.38 -20.59 -3.30
CA ILE A 28 -29.28 -20.38 -4.74
C ILE A 28 -27.80 -20.20 -5.07
N CYS A 29 -27.32 -20.81 -6.15
CA CYS A 29 -25.97 -20.54 -6.65
C CYS A 29 -25.87 -19.06 -7.07
N GLU A 30 -24.94 -18.31 -6.48
CA GLU A 30 -24.75 -16.88 -6.77
C GLU A 30 -24.20 -16.61 -8.17
N ILE A 31 -23.73 -17.65 -8.88
CA ILE A 31 -23.17 -17.53 -10.24
C ILE A 31 -24.23 -17.80 -11.33
N CYS A 32 -24.92 -18.94 -11.27
CA CYS A 32 -25.93 -19.30 -12.29
C CYS A 32 -27.37 -18.95 -11.89
N GLY A 33 -27.63 -18.67 -10.61
CA GLY A 33 -28.98 -18.37 -10.10
C GLY A 33 -29.89 -19.59 -9.95
N GLU A 34 -29.35 -20.81 -10.11
CA GLU A 34 -30.12 -22.05 -9.99
C GLU A 34 -30.00 -22.62 -8.58
N ARG A 35 -31.05 -23.30 -8.11
CA ARG A 35 -31.00 -24.12 -6.89
C ARG A 35 -30.33 -25.45 -7.23
N PRO A 36 -29.14 -25.76 -6.68
CA PRO A 36 -28.41 -26.94 -7.09
C PRO A 36 -29.03 -28.21 -6.52
N PRO A 37 -29.08 -29.30 -7.30
CA PRO A 37 -29.61 -30.59 -6.85
C PRO A 37 -28.61 -31.38 -5.96
N GLY A 38 -27.53 -30.76 -5.49
CA GLY A 38 -26.40 -31.46 -4.89
C GLY A 38 -25.53 -30.59 -3.98
N LYS A 39 -24.26 -30.94 -3.85
CA LYS A 39 -23.33 -30.26 -2.93
C LYS A 39 -23.13 -28.80 -3.31
N MET A 40 -23.05 -27.97 -2.28
CA MET A 40 -22.70 -26.56 -2.38
C MET A 40 -21.24 -26.34 -1.99
N TYR A 41 -20.63 -25.36 -2.64
CA TYR A 41 -19.27 -24.91 -2.40
C TYR A 41 -19.30 -23.47 -1.90
N LEU A 42 -18.41 -23.14 -0.99
CA LEU A 42 -18.16 -21.78 -0.53
C LEU A 42 -16.82 -21.33 -1.09
N MET A 43 -16.81 -20.15 -1.69
CA MET A 43 -15.59 -19.51 -2.18
C MET A 43 -15.54 -18.08 -1.69
N GLU A 44 -14.37 -17.61 -1.27
CA GLU A 44 -14.21 -16.24 -0.83
C GLU A 44 -14.07 -15.29 -2.03
N ASP A 45 -14.95 -14.29 -2.10
CA ASP A 45 -14.75 -13.12 -2.94
C ASP A 45 -13.65 -12.26 -2.31
N ARG A 46 -12.45 -12.30 -2.90
CA ARG A 46 -11.25 -11.61 -2.37
C ARG A 46 -11.39 -10.09 -2.35
N VAL A 47 -12.32 -9.53 -3.13
CA VAL A 47 -12.56 -8.08 -3.20
C VAL A 47 -13.52 -7.64 -2.11
N ARG A 48 -14.58 -8.42 -1.87
CA ARG A 48 -15.68 -8.06 -0.96
C ARG A 48 -15.57 -8.73 0.41
N GLY A 49 -14.66 -9.68 0.59
CA GLY A 49 -14.48 -10.44 1.84
C GLY A 49 -15.72 -11.26 2.21
N LYS A 50 -16.58 -11.59 1.24
CA LYS A 50 -17.81 -12.37 1.44
C LYS A 50 -17.61 -13.80 0.95
N GLN A 51 -18.22 -14.75 1.65
CA GLN A 51 -18.37 -16.10 1.13
C GLN A 51 -19.46 -16.10 0.05
N VAL A 52 -19.13 -16.61 -1.12
CA VAL A 52 -20.02 -16.80 -2.25
C VAL A 52 -20.42 -18.27 -2.30
N ILE A 53 -21.71 -18.54 -2.51
CA ILE A 53 -22.25 -19.90 -2.60
C ILE A 53 -22.32 -20.34 -4.06
N LEU A 54 -21.70 -21.47 -4.38
CA LEU A 54 -21.60 -22.01 -5.74
C LEU A 54 -22.14 -23.45 -5.83
N CYS A 55 -22.86 -23.74 -6.92
CA CYS A 55 -23.11 -25.12 -7.31
C CYS A 55 -21.84 -25.81 -7.83
N GLU A 56 -21.83 -27.14 -7.83
CA GLU A 56 -20.70 -27.95 -8.33
C GLU A 56 -20.26 -27.57 -9.76
N ARG A 57 -21.22 -27.26 -10.65
CA ARG A 57 -20.92 -26.84 -12.02
C ARG A 57 -20.15 -25.52 -12.05
N CYS A 58 -20.62 -24.51 -11.32
CA CYS A 58 -19.99 -23.19 -11.30
C CYS A 58 -18.63 -23.19 -10.58
N ALA A 59 -18.48 -24.02 -9.54
CA ALA A 59 -17.20 -24.17 -8.84
C ALA A 59 -16.08 -24.78 -9.71
N ARG A 60 -16.43 -25.43 -10.83
CA ARG A 60 -15.50 -26.07 -11.77
C ARG A 60 -15.28 -25.30 -13.06
N LEU A 61 -15.86 -24.11 -13.20
CA LEU A 61 -15.62 -23.28 -14.38
C LEU A 61 -14.13 -22.91 -14.43
N PRO A 62 -13.48 -23.02 -15.61
CA PRO A 62 -12.04 -22.75 -15.74
C PRO A 62 -11.72 -21.26 -15.69
N ASP A 63 -12.68 -20.41 -16.07
CA ASP A 63 -12.51 -18.98 -16.15
C ASP A 63 -12.94 -18.31 -14.86
N THR A 64 -12.04 -17.54 -14.27
CA THR A 64 -12.29 -16.74 -13.06
C THR A 64 -12.11 -15.25 -13.34
N CYS A 65 -12.76 -14.41 -12.54
CA CYS A 65 -12.55 -12.98 -12.61
C CYS A 65 -11.12 -12.64 -12.13
N SER A 66 -10.38 -11.84 -12.89
CA SER A 66 -9.01 -11.44 -12.57
C SER A 66 -8.89 -10.57 -11.32
N VAL A 67 -10.00 -10.00 -10.83
CA VAL A 67 -10.04 -9.16 -9.63
C VAL A 67 -10.49 -9.98 -8.42
N CYS A 68 -11.73 -10.47 -8.36
CA CYS A 68 -12.23 -11.21 -7.20
C CYS A 68 -11.90 -12.71 -7.16
N GLN A 69 -11.37 -13.28 -8.24
CA GLN A 69 -11.08 -14.72 -8.39
C GLN A 69 -12.30 -15.65 -8.35
N ILE A 70 -13.52 -15.09 -8.35
CA ILE A 70 -14.76 -15.87 -8.45
C ILE A 70 -14.99 -16.34 -9.90
N PRO A 71 -15.45 -17.58 -10.12
CA PRO A 71 -15.78 -18.09 -11.45
C PRO A 71 -16.78 -17.22 -12.23
N VAL A 72 -16.54 -17.06 -13.53
CA VAL A 72 -17.44 -16.28 -14.42
C VAL A 72 -18.26 -17.20 -15.32
N PHE A 73 -19.56 -16.91 -15.46
CA PHE A 73 -20.49 -17.71 -16.26
C PHE A 73 -21.25 -16.88 -17.30
N ARG A 74 -21.88 -15.78 -16.88
CA ARG A 74 -22.62 -14.84 -17.74
C ARG A 74 -22.31 -13.40 -17.36
N ASN A 75 -22.63 -12.46 -18.24
CA ASN A 75 -22.45 -11.01 -18.04
C ASN A 75 -21.01 -10.59 -17.69
N TYR A 76 -20.02 -11.37 -18.12
CA TYR A 76 -18.61 -11.03 -17.92
C TYR A 76 -18.07 -10.19 -19.07
N THR A 77 -16.97 -9.49 -18.82
CA THR A 77 -16.19 -8.78 -19.83
C THR A 77 -14.85 -9.47 -20.01
N LYS A 78 -14.50 -9.81 -21.26
CA LYS A 78 -13.18 -10.37 -21.60
C LYS A 78 -12.24 -9.23 -22.03
N LEU A 79 -11.07 -9.15 -21.41
CA LEU A 79 -10.03 -8.18 -21.73
C LEU A 79 -9.20 -8.63 -22.95
N SER A 80 -8.43 -7.72 -23.54
CA SER A 80 -7.60 -8.00 -24.74
C SER A 80 -6.52 -9.06 -24.50
N ASP A 81 -6.00 -9.13 -23.28
CA ASP A 81 -5.03 -10.15 -22.87
C ASP A 81 -5.66 -11.53 -22.60
N GLY A 82 -6.99 -11.63 -22.55
CA GLY A 82 -7.75 -12.84 -22.32
C GLY A 82 -8.26 -13.04 -20.89
N ARG A 83 -7.91 -12.15 -19.94
CA ARG A 83 -8.48 -12.15 -18.59
C ARG A 83 -9.97 -11.81 -18.61
N PHE A 84 -10.68 -12.14 -17.54
CA PHE A 84 -12.12 -11.89 -17.41
C PHE A 84 -12.45 -10.99 -16.22
N LEU A 85 -13.45 -10.13 -16.36
CA LEU A 85 -14.04 -9.33 -15.29
C LEU A 85 -15.49 -9.76 -15.09
N CYS A 86 -15.88 -10.02 -13.84
CA CYS A 86 -17.28 -10.30 -13.52
C CYS A 86 -18.13 -9.03 -13.66
N GLU A 87 -19.45 -9.19 -13.72
CA GLU A 87 -20.41 -8.08 -13.86
C GLU A 87 -20.35 -7.05 -12.73
N TYR A 88 -19.77 -7.43 -11.58
CA TYR A 88 -19.59 -6.54 -10.44
C TYR A 88 -18.27 -5.76 -10.51
N ASP A 89 -17.17 -6.43 -10.81
CA ASP A 89 -15.83 -5.82 -10.79
C ASP A 89 -15.57 -4.95 -12.02
N VAL A 90 -16.21 -5.26 -13.16
CA VAL A 90 -16.09 -4.41 -14.36
C VAL A 90 -16.58 -2.97 -14.12
N LYS A 91 -17.49 -2.75 -13.16
CA LYS A 91 -18.04 -1.42 -12.85
C LYS A 91 -17.03 -0.48 -12.20
N ASP A 92 -16.03 -1.02 -11.53
CA ASP A 92 -14.95 -0.27 -10.88
C ASP A 92 -13.60 -0.46 -11.60
N ALA A 93 -13.58 -1.23 -12.68
CA ALA A 93 -12.37 -1.46 -13.46
C ALA A 93 -12.01 -0.25 -14.31
N VAL A 94 -10.73 0.06 -14.38
CA VAL A 94 -10.19 1.08 -15.29
C VAL A 94 -9.90 0.42 -16.63
N LEU A 95 -10.67 0.81 -17.66
CA LEU A 95 -10.68 0.18 -18.97
C LEU A 95 -10.23 1.08 -20.11
N ASP A 96 -9.96 2.35 -19.83
CA ASP A 96 -9.57 3.35 -20.82
C ASP A 96 -8.45 4.27 -20.29
N GLN A 97 -7.70 4.83 -21.24
CA GLN A 97 -6.52 5.64 -20.97
C GLN A 97 -6.84 6.91 -20.16
N ASP A 98 -7.99 7.56 -20.41
CA ASP A 98 -8.35 8.80 -19.72
C ASP A 98 -8.66 8.54 -18.25
N SER A 99 -9.39 7.46 -17.97
CA SER A 99 -9.64 6.97 -16.61
C SER A 99 -8.32 6.62 -15.89
N ALA A 100 -7.39 5.96 -16.57
CA ALA A 100 -6.07 5.65 -16.00
C ALA A 100 -5.27 6.92 -15.66
N LEU A 101 -5.26 7.90 -16.56
CA LEU A 101 -4.61 9.20 -16.30
C LEU A 101 -5.27 9.96 -15.15
N SER A 102 -6.60 9.91 -15.02
CA SER A 102 -7.30 10.50 -13.89
C SER A 102 -6.86 9.85 -12.58
N VAL A 103 -6.89 8.53 -12.49
CA VAL A 103 -6.49 7.78 -11.28
C VAL A 103 -5.03 8.05 -10.93
N TYR A 104 -4.14 8.04 -11.93
CA TYR A 104 -2.73 8.34 -11.75
C TYR A 104 -2.53 9.75 -11.19
N ARG A 105 -3.17 10.78 -11.76
CA ARG A 105 -3.00 12.18 -11.30
C ARG A 105 -3.50 12.37 -9.88
N ASP A 106 -4.58 11.69 -9.50
CA ASP A 106 -5.09 11.74 -8.13
C ASP A 106 -4.14 11.03 -7.15
N ALA A 107 -3.61 9.85 -7.52
CA ALA A 107 -2.58 9.17 -6.74
C ALA A 107 -1.30 10.01 -6.62
N GLN A 108 -0.84 10.62 -7.72
CA GLN A 108 0.32 11.49 -7.76
C GLN A 108 0.15 12.68 -6.81
N ARG A 109 -1.01 13.34 -6.82
CA ARG A 109 -1.29 14.49 -5.93
C ARG A 109 -1.17 14.11 -4.45
N ASP A 110 -1.71 12.96 -4.08
CA ASP A 110 -1.67 12.48 -2.69
C ASP A 110 -0.23 12.05 -2.31
N VAL A 111 0.46 11.35 -3.21
CA VAL A 111 1.86 10.94 -3.00
C VAL A 111 2.81 12.14 -2.93
N PHE A 112 2.53 13.21 -3.65
CA PHE A 112 3.28 14.48 -3.52
C PHE A 112 3.21 15.00 -2.09
N SER A 113 2.06 14.91 -1.43
CA SER A 113 1.92 15.29 -0.03
C SER A 113 2.80 14.42 0.89
N ILE A 114 2.83 13.11 0.64
CA ILE A 114 3.65 12.14 1.40
C ILE A 114 5.15 12.41 1.23
N LEU A 115 5.59 12.73 0.00
CA LEU A 115 7.00 12.92 -0.35
C LEU A 115 7.48 14.37 -0.23
N ASN A 116 6.60 15.31 0.12
CA ASN A 116 6.91 16.74 0.14
C ASN A 116 8.10 17.04 1.07
N GLY A 117 9.06 17.81 0.57
CA GLY A 117 10.28 18.17 1.30
C GLY A 117 11.34 17.07 1.38
N LEU A 118 11.11 15.89 0.78
CA LEU A 118 12.06 14.77 0.79
C LEU A 118 12.98 14.74 -0.44
N GLY A 119 12.72 15.59 -1.43
CA GLY A 119 13.52 15.68 -2.65
C GLY A 119 12.80 16.36 -3.80
N VAL A 120 13.33 16.16 -5.00
CA VAL A 120 12.67 16.52 -6.26
C VAL A 120 11.43 15.63 -6.41
N LEU A 121 10.30 16.26 -6.69
CA LEU A 121 9.07 15.57 -7.02
C LEU A 121 8.89 15.66 -8.53
N PRO A 122 9.12 14.59 -9.30
CA PRO A 122 8.89 14.64 -10.73
C PRO A 122 7.41 14.94 -11.02
N ASP A 123 7.17 16.15 -11.52
CA ASP A 123 5.86 16.69 -11.89
C ASP A 123 5.70 16.82 -13.42
N ARG A 124 6.81 16.66 -14.15
CA ARG A 124 6.96 16.81 -15.59
C ARG A 124 7.79 15.64 -16.11
N ASN A 125 7.72 15.39 -17.42
CA ASN A 125 8.46 14.32 -18.10
C ASN A 125 8.08 12.89 -17.66
N ILE A 126 6.90 12.70 -17.08
CA ILE A 126 6.31 11.38 -16.88
C ILE A 126 5.21 11.18 -17.92
N SER A 127 5.34 10.12 -18.73
CA SER A 127 4.27 9.61 -19.57
C SER A 127 3.65 8.37 -18.91
N VAL A 128 2.32 8.26 -18.99
CA VAL A 128 1.58 7.14 -18.39
C VAL A 128 0.78 6.45 -19.46
N GLN A 129 0.88 5.12 -19.56
CA GLN A 129 0.19 4.32 -20.57
C GLN A 129 -0.56 3.16 -19.91
N LEU A 130 -1.81 2.98 -20.30
CA LEU A 130 -2.62 1.82 -19.94
C LEU A 130 -2.37 0.72 -20.96
N VAL A 131 -1.94 -0.45 -20.50
CA VAL A 131 -1.58 -1.58 -21.36
C VAL A 131 -2.15 -2.87 -20.80
N ASP A 132 -2.32 -3.89 -21.65
CA ASP A 132 -2.75 -5.20 -21.17
C ASP A 132 -1.61 -6.01 -20.55
N GLN A 133 -1.94 -7.12 -19.89
CA GLN A 133 -0.96 -7.94 -19.17
C GLN A 133 0.15 -8.48 -20.09
N LYS A 134 -0.17 -8.79 -21.35
CA LYS A 134 0.82 -9.34 -22.30
C LYS A 134 1.83 -8.29 -22.72
N GLU A 135 1.36 -7.06 -22.99
CA GLU A 135 2.22 -5.92 -23.27
C GLU A 135 3.09 -5.60 -22.05
N LEU A 136 2.50 -5.54 -20.86
CA LEU A 136 3.22 -5.23 -19.62
C LEU A 136 4.35 -6.23 -19.35
N SER A 137 4.07 -7.54 -19.47
CA SER A 137 5.10 -8.57 -19.32
C SER A 137 6.21 -8.47 -20.38
N ARG A 138 5.89 -8.07 -21.61
CA ARG A 138 6.90 -7.84 -22.65
C ARG A 138 7.80 -6.65 -22.32
N ILE A 139 7.21 -5.55 -21.88
CA ILE A 139 7.93 -4.34 -21.46
C ILE A 139 8.85 -4.69 -20.26
N PHE A 140 8.34 -5.40 -19.27
CA PHE A 140 9.11 -5.80 -18.11
C PHE A 140 10.28 -6.73 -18.48
N SER A 141 10.04 -7.76 -19.30
CA SER A 141 11.08 -8.72 -19.72
C SER A 141 12.23 -8.08 -20.50
N ALA A 142 11.97 -6.96 -21.17
CA ALA A 142 12.99 -6.19 -21.88
C ALA A 142 13.75 -5.20 -20.96
N THR A 143 13.45 -5.16 -19.65
CA THR A 143 14.10 -4.29 -18.68
C THR A 143 15.28 -5.03 -18.03
N PRO A 144 16.49 -4.43 -17.95
CA PRO A 144 17.63 -5.07 -17.31
C PRO A 144 17.35 -5.42 -15.84
N GLY A 145 17.67 -6.66 -15.44
CA GLY A 145 17.43 -7.13 -14.07
C GLY A 145 16.01 -7.66 -13.80
N ALA A 146 15.17 -7.81 -14.83
CA ALA A 146 13.83 -8.36 -14.70
C ALA A 146 13.83 -9.76 -14.06
N HIS A 147 13.06 -9.91 -12.96
CA HIS A 147 12.77 -11.20 -12.32
C HIS A 147 11.34 -11.64 -12.64
N HIS A 148 11.12 -12.93 -12.90
CA HIS A 148 9.80 -13.41 -13.31
C HIS A 148 8.72 -13.11 -12.25
N ASP A 149 7.83 -12.16 -12.52
CA ASP A 149 6.67 -11.84 -11.68
C ASP A 149 5.37 -12.15 -12.44
N LEU A 150 4.62 -13.12 -11.93
CA LEU A 150 3.32 -13.53 -12.47
C LEU A 150 2.19 -12.54 -12.12
N ASN A 151 2.41 -11.64 -11.17
CA ASN A 151 1.43 -10.68 -10.66
C ASN A 151 1.76 -9.23 -11.03
N LEU A 152 2.61 -9.02 -12.04
CA LEU A 152 3.03 -7.70 -12.48
C LEU A 152 1.83 -6.82 -12.86
N GLN A 153 1.69 -5.65 -12.25
CA GLN A 153 0.56 -4.74 -12.47
C GLN A 153 0.96 -3.33 -12.90
N GLY A 154 2.24 -2.99 -12.74
CA GLY A 154 2.84 -1.76 -13.22
C GLY A 154 4.29 -1.98 -13.63
N VAL A 155 4.84 -1.06 -14.41
CA VAL A 155 6.28 -0.99 -14.72
C VAL A 155 6.68 0.46 -14.91
N THR A 156 7.79 0.85 -14.29
CA THR A 156 8.45 2.14 -14.54
C THR A 156 9.71 1.95 -15.36
N ARG A 157 9.85 2.74 -16.43
CA ARG A 157 11.09 2.89 -17.19
C ARG A 157 11.59 4.30 -17.10
N THR A 158 12.85 4.45 -16.71
CA THR A 158 13.52 5.73 -16.63
C THR A 158 14.65 5.77 -17.65
N ARG A 159 14.67 6.84 -18.47
CA ARG A 159 15.81 7.15 -19.33
C ARG A 159 16.41 8.48 -18.93
N ARG A 160 17.74 8.57 -18.98
CA ARG A 160 18.45 9.84 -18.78
C ARG A 160 18.44 10.61 -20.10
N PHE A 161 17.83 11.80 -20.11
CA PHE A 161 17.82 12.67 -21.28
C PHE A 161 19.05 13.61 -21.29
N SER A 162 19.51 14.08 -20.13
CA SER A 162 20.71 14.91 -20.00
C SER A 162 21.45 14.64 -18.68
N LYS A 163 22.54 15.37 -18.40
CA LYS A 163 23.30 15.19 -17.16
C LYS A 163 22.40 15.25 -15.92
N ASP A 164 21.41 16.14 -15.88
CA ASP A 164 20.60 16.38 -14.68
C ASP A 164 19.10 16.20 -14.95
N SER A 165 18.71 15.54 -16.05
CA SER A 165 17.30 15.35 -16.39
C SER A 165 16.98 13.90 -16.79
N PHE A 166 15.82 13.46 -16.29
CA PHE A 166 15.25 12.15 -16.57
C PHE A 166 13.92 12.29 -17.31
N GLU A 167 13.57 11.23 -18.02
CA GLU A 167 12.24 11.04 -18.57
C GLU A 167 11.75 9.66 -18.14
N HIS A 168 10.51 9.63 -17.68
CA HIS A 168 9.89 8.46 -17.08
C HIS A 168 8.69 8.00 -17.91
N GLN A 169 8.53 6.70 -17.99
CA GLN A 169 7.39 6.05 -18.59
C GLN A 169 6.83 5.07 -17.58
N ILE A 170 5.57 5.26 -17.21
CA ILE A 170 4.83 4.37 -16.31
C ILE A 170 3.80 3.63 -17.13
N PHE A 171 3.83 2.30 -17.07
CA PHE A 171 2.86 1.42 -17.69
C PHE A 171 2.00 0.82 -16.60
N LEU A 172 0.67 0.92 -16.73
CA LEU A 172 -0.29 0.38 -15.77
C LEU A 172 -1.12 -0.70 -16.44
N CYS A 173 -1.43 -1.77 -15.71
CA CYS A 173 -2.21 -2.88 -16.23
C CYS A 173 -3.70 -2.51 -16.39
N LEU A 174 -4.27 -2.86 -17.54
CA LEU A 174 -5.69 -2.75 -17.86
C LEU A 174 -6.54 -3.59 -16.90
N GLY A 175 -7.74 -3.11 -16.57
CA GLY A 175 -8.73 -3.91 -15.84
C GLY A 175 -8.49 -4.04 -14.34
N LEU A 176 -7.58 -3.24 -13.77
CA LEU A 176 -7.47 -3.06 -12.32
C LEU A 176 -8.63 -2.20 -11.80
N THR A 177 -9.05 -2.43 -10.56
CA THR A 177 -9.98 -1.51 -9.87
C THR A 177 -9.34 -0.14 -9.69
N ARG A 178 -10.13 0.92 -9.55
CA ARG A 178 -9.60 2.29 -9.35
C ARG A 178 -8.66 2.37 -8.15
N SER A 179 -9.01 1.73 -7.04
CA SER A 179 -8.16 1.74 -5.84
C SER A 179 -6.85 0.97 -6.04
N ARG A 180 -6.91 -0.22 -6.65
CA ARG A 180 -5.72 -1.01 -6.96
C ARG A 180 -4.80 -0.28 -7.93
N MET A 181 -5.36 0.33 -8.97
CA MET A 181 -4.58 1.13 -9.91
C MET A 181 -3.93 2.34 -9.23
N ALA A 182 -4.58 2.98 -8.26
CA ALA A 182 -3.96 4.06 -7.50
C ALA A 182 -2.78 3.57 -6.64
N ALA A 183 -2.91 2.42 -5.99
CA ALA A 183 -1.81 1.80 -5.24
C ALA A 183 -0.62 1.48 -6.15
N VAL A 184 -0.87 0.84 -7.31
CA VAL A 184 0.16 0.55 -8.31
C VAL A 184 0.78 1.84 -8.86
N ALA A 185 -0.03 2.86 -9.17
CA ALA A 185 0.47 4.15 -9.64
C ALA A 185 1.39 4.83 -8.61
N ALA A 186 1.09 4.72 -7.31
CA ALA A 186 1.94 5.24 -6.25
C ALA A 186 3.27 4.48 -6.14
N HIS A 187 3.21 3.15 -6.26
CA HIS A 187 4.40 2.29 -6.33
C HIS A 187 5.30 2.70 -7.50
N GLU A 188 4.74 2.79 -8.71
CA GLU A 188 5.49 3.18 -9.90
C GLU A 188 6.02 4.63 -9.82
N TYR A 189 5.24 5.54 -9.21
CA TYR A 189 5.72 6.89 -8.95
C TYR A 189 6.93 6.90 -8.01
N ALA A 190 6.96 6.06 -6.98
CA ALA A 190 8.10 5.96 -6.07
C ALA A 190 9.39 5.54 -6.79
N HIS A 191 9.29 4.65 -7.80
CA HIS A 191 10.43 4.34 -8.68
C HIS A 191 10.95 5.57 -9.41
N THR A 192 10.07 6.46 -9.89
CA THR A 192 10.52 7.73 -10.50
C THR A 192 11.22 8.63 -9.49
N TRP A 193 10.69 8.73 -8.27
CA TRP A 193 11.29 9.50 -7.19
C TRP A 193 12.68 8.98 -6.81
N ILE A 194 12.87 7.66 -6.70
CA ILE A 194 14.17 7.04 -6.42
C ILE A 194 15.19 7.45 -7.48
N ASN A 195 14.83 7.36 -8.76
CA ASN A 195 15.73 7.70 -9.87
C ASN A 195 16.18 9.17 -9.85
N GLU A 196 15.34 10.08 -9.37
CA GLU A 196 15.68 11.50 -9.27
C GLU A 196 16.43 11.88 -7.99
N ASN A 197 16.26 11.13 -6.91
CA ASN A 197 16.69 11.56 -5.56
C ASN A 197 17.78 10.72 -4.92
N VAL A 198 17.93 9.45 -5.33
CA VAL A 198 18.94 8.56 -4.76
C VAL A 198 20.24 8.71 -5.56
N PRO A 199 21.38 9.05 -4.90
CA PRO A 199 22.67 9.16 -5.56
C PRO A 199 23.06 7.87 -6.29
N ARG A 200 23.77 7.96 -7.42
CA ARG A 200 24.06 6.78 -8.26
C ARG A 200 25.08 5.82 -7.66
N ASP A 201 25.94 6.33 -6.79
CA ASP A 201 26.92 5.57 -6.02
C ASP A 201 26.29 4.91 -4.77
N ARG A 202 25.02 5.19 -4.49
CA ARG A 202 24.25 4.53 -3.46
C ARG A 202 23.78 3.17 -3.95
N VAL A 203 24.40 2.11 -3.43
CA VAL A 203 23.98 0.72 -3.64
C VAL A 203 22.85 0.40 -2.65
N ILE A 204 21.68 0.00 -3.15
CA ILE A 204 20.56 -0.50 -2.36
C ILE A 204 20.15 -1.82 -2.99
N ASP A 205 19.86 -2.84 -2.17
CA ASP A 205 19.38 -4.10 -2.73
C ASP A 205 17.99 -3.95 -3.37
N GLY A 206 17.72 -4.77 -4.39
CA GLY A 206 16.48 -4.66 -5.17
C GLY A 206 15.21 -4.85 -4.34
N ASP A 207 15.20 -5.75 -3.35
CA ASP A 207 13.99 -5.97 -2.54
C ASP A 207 13.70 -4.77 -1.65
N THR A 208 14.73 -4.08 -1.16
CA THR A 208 14.55 -2.83 -0.39
C THR A 208 14.04 -1.69 -1.27
N VAL A 209 14.48 -1.62 -2.53
CA VAL A 209 13.92 -0.67 -3.51
C VAL A 209 12.43 -0.95 -3.73
N GLU A 210 12.06 -2.19 -4.04
CA GLU A 210 10.65 -2.57 -4.23
C GLU A 210 9.82 -2.39 -2.95
N ALA A 211 10.39 -2.69 -1.77
CA ALA A 211 9.74 -2.46 -0.49
C ALA A 211 9.49 -0.97 -0.21
N PHE A 212 10.39 -0.08 -0.62
CA PHE A 212 10.15 1.36 -0.49
C PHE A 212 9.01 1.82 -1.41
N CYS A 213 8.94 1.28 -2.62
CA CYS A 213 7.86 1.56 -3.55
C CYS A 213 6.51 1.04 -3.02
N GLU A 214 6.47 -0.18 -2.49
CA GLU A 214 5.29 -0.73 -1.80
C GLU A 214 4.93 0.06 -0.53
N LEU A 215 5.91 0.53 0.24
CA LEU A 215 5.66 1.38 1.41
C LEU A 215 4.99 2.69 0.99
N THR A 216 5.40 3.28 -0.14
CA THR A 216 4.78 4.52 -0.64
C THR A 216 3.32 4.29 -1.05
N ALA A 217 3.02 3.14 -1.68
CA ALA A 217 1.65 2.72 -1.94
C ALA A 217 0.87 2.46 -0.64
N TYR A 218 1.50 1.85 0.36
CA TYR A 218 0.92 1.59 1.67
C TYR A 218 0.53 2.90 2.37
N GLU A 219 1.41 3.90 2.41
CA GLU A 219 1.13 5.21 2.99
C GLU A 219 -0.05 5.90 2.27
N LEU A 220 -0.10 5.83 0.93
CA LEU A 220 -1.25 6.35 0.18
C LEU A 220 -2.56 5.65 0.57
N MET A 221 -2.56 4.31 0.62
CA MET A 221 -3.76 3.55 0.99
C MET A 221 -4.16 3.77 2.45
N GLN A 222 -3.18 4.04 3.32
CA GLN A 222 -3.42 4.41 4.71
C GLN A 222 -4.09 5.78 4.80
N GLN A 223 -3.59 6.79 4.07
CA GLN A 223 -4.21 8.12 3.99
C GLN A 223 -5.65 8.05 3.45
N ARG A 224 -5.90 7.18 2.46
CA ARG A 224 -7.23 6.97 1.88
C ARG A 224 -8.16 6.09 2.72
N GLY A 225 -7.65 5.46 3.77
CA GLY A 225 -8.41 4.53 4.61
C GLY A 225 -8.80 3.22 3.91
N ASP A 226 -8.11 2.84 2.83
CA ASP A 226 -8.42 1.63 2.08
C ASP A 226 -7.79 0.39 2.73
N LYS A 227 -8.53 -0.19 3.68
CA LYS A 227 -8.11 -1.38 4.43
C LYS A 227 -7.89 -2.61 3.56
N ARG A 228 -8.52 -2.68 2.37
CA ARG A 228 -8.37 -3.83 1.47
C ARG A 228 -7.01 -3.74 0.79
N GLU A 229 -6.70 -2.61 0.18
CA GLU A 229 -5.41 -2.44 -0.49
C GLU A 229 -4.24 -2.51 0.50
N LEU A 230 -4.39 -1.97 1.72
CA LEU A 230 -3.40 -2.16 2.79
C LEU A 230 -3.10 -3.65 3.05
N ARG A 231 -4.14 -4.48 3.10
CA ARG A 231 -3.98 -5.93 3.28
C ARG A 231 -3.27 -6.57 2.10
N LEU A 232 -3.69 -6.23 0.87
CA LEU A 232 -3.11 -6.78 -0.36
C LEU A 232 -1.62 -6.43 -0.50
N ILE A 233 -1.21 -5.23 -0.09
CA ILE A 233 0.20 -4.79 -0.11
C ILE A 233 1.03 -5.60 0.91
N VAL A 234 0.52 -5.78 2.13
CA VAL A 234 1.24 -6.52 3.19
C VAL A 234 1.32 -8.03 2.88
N GLU A 235 0.27 -8.62 2.32
CA GLU A 235 0.25 -10.04 1.95
C GLU A 235 1.09 -10.33 0.68
N ASN A 236 1.59 -9.30 -0.01
CA ASN A 236 2.36 -9.46 -1.23
C ASN A 236 3.76 -10.03 -0.93
N ALA A 237 4.02 -11.24 -1.43
CA ALA A 237 5.33 -11.89 -1.31
C ALA A 237 6.44 -11.23 -2.15
N TYR A 238 6.10 -10.26 -3.02
CA TYR A 238 7.01 -9.62 -3.98
C TYR A 238 8.31 -9.08 -3.36
N THR A 239 8.23 -8.51 -2.15
CA THR A 239 9.39 -7.91 -1.47
C THR A 239 10.12 -8.87 -0.52
N ARG A 240 9.75 -10.16 -0.54
CA ARG A 240 10.31 -11.20 0.37
C ARG A 240 10.29 -10.79 1.86
N GLY A 241 9.26 -10.04 2.27
CA GLY A 241 9.07 -9.56 3.65
C GLY A 241 9.80 -8.25 3.98
N LYS A 242 10.51 -7.63 3.04
CA LYS A 242 11.15 -6.32 3.28
C LYS A 242 10.12 -5.20 3.48
N ILE A 243 8.91 -5.32 2.92
CA ILE A 243 7.82 -4.38 3.20
C ILE A 243 7.49 -4.32 4.70
N ASP A 244 7.41 -5.47 5.40
CA ASP A 244 7.13 -5.50 6.84
C ASP A 244 8.21 -4.78 7.65
N VAL A 245 9.47 -4.92 7.22
CA VAL A 245 10.61 -4.23 7.84
C VAL A 245 10.48 -2.72 7.69
N LEU A 246 10.12 -2.23 6.50
CA LEU A 246 9.97 -0.80 6.25
C LEU A 246 8.70 -0.20 6.86
N ILE A 247 7.60 -0.96 6.96
CA ILE A 247 6.40 -0.57 7.73
C ILE A 247 6.76 -0.44 9.20
N LYS A 248 7.53 -1.39 9.75
CA LYS A 248 8.02 -1.32 11.13
C LYS A 248 8.93 -0.11 11.33
N ALA A 249 9.90 0.11 10.44
CA ALA A 249 10.80 1.27 10.50
C ALA A 249 10.02 2.58 10.42
N THR A 250 9.00 2.68 9.56
CA THR A 250 8.12 3.84 9.46
C THR A 250 7.27 4.04 10.72
N THR A 251 6.79 2.95 11.31
CA THR A 251 6.06 2.99 12.59
C THR A 251 6.93 3.53 13.72
N ASP A 252 8.19 3.14 13.77
CA ASP A 252 9.13 3.49 14.83
C ASP A 252 9.77 4.87 14.62
N TYR A 253 10.07 5.25 13.37
CA TYR A 253 10.93 6.38 13.01
C TYR A 253 10.33 7.37 12.00
N GLN A 254 9.09 7.14 11.53
CA GLN A 254 8.38 7.95 10.52
C GLN A 254 8.89 7.75 9.08
N TYR A 255 7.99 7.91 8.10
CA TYR A 255 8.26 7.66 6.68
C TYR A 255 9.41 8.51 6.13
N HIS A 256 9.49 9.79 6.54
CA HIS A 256 10.54 10.69 6.09
C HIS A 256 11.96 10.21 6.46
N ARG A 257 12.12 9.43 7.54
CA ARG A 257 13.42 8.84 7.90
C ARG A 257 13.80 7.72 6.96
N VAL A 258 12.85 6.87 6.59
CA VAL A 258 13.07 5.83 5.58
C VAL A 258 13.46 6.46 4.25
N ALA A 259 12.74 7.49 3.79
CA ALA A 259 13.09 8.21 2.57
C ALA A 259 14.48 8.89 2.63
N ALA A 260 14.84 9.50 3.77
CA ALA A 260 16.17 10.07 3.97
C ALA A 260 17.28 9.00 3.94
N TRP A 261 17.00 7.82 4.51
CA TRP A 261 17.89 6.66 4.48
C TRP A 261 18.05 6.07 3.07
N MET A 262 17.00 6.09 2.23
CA MET A 262 17.16 5.71 0.83
C MET A 262 18.26 6.54 0.15
N LYS A 263 18.27 7.86 0.40
CA LYS A 263 19.22 8.79 -0.21
C LYS A 263 20.64 8.67 0.35
N SER A 264 20.76 8.51 1.66
CA SER A 264 22.05 8.72 2.36
C SER A 264 22.38 7.67 3.41
N GLY A 265 21.63 6.57 3.46
CA GLY A 265 21.84 5.47 4.42
C GLY A 265 23.19 4.79 4.27
N THR A 266 23.68 4.20 5.36
CA THR A 266 24.98 3.50 5.38
C THR A 266 24.92 2.05 4.91
N ASP A 267 23.75 1.41 4.95
CA ASP A 267 23.58 -0.02 4.62
C ASP A 267 22.85 -0.20 3.29
N GLU A 268 23.12 -1.28 2.56
CA GLU A 268 22.39 -1.60 1.33
C GLU A 268 20.94 -2.02 1.58
N THR A 269 20.63 -2.45 2.81
CA THR A 269 19.33 -2.99 3.21
C THR A 269 19.01 -2.65 4.66
N ILE A 270 17.72 -2.70 5.04
CA ILE A 270 17.31 -2.68 6.45
C ILE A 270 16.92 -4.10 6.85
N GLU A 271 17.51 -4.57 7.95
CA GLU A 271 17.21 -5.88 8.51
C GLU A 271 16.12 -5.79 9.57
N SER A 272 15.27 -6.81 9.64
CA SER A 272 14.09 -6.86 10.53
C SER A 272 14.43 -6.65 12.01
N HIS A 273 15.62 -7.11 12.43
CA HIS A 273 16.11 -7.01 13.80
C HIS A 273 16.94 -5.74 14.07
N ARG A 274 17.10 -4.85 13.06
CA ARG A 274 17.92 -3.63 13.13
C ARG A 274 17.26 -2.44 12.43
N THR A 275 15.97 -2.24 12.67
CA THR A 275 15.21 -1.12 12.05
C THR A 275 15.75 0.25 12.43
N GLU A 276 16.45 0.39 13.56
CA GLU A 276 17.15 1.61 13.98
C GLU A 276 18.23 2.07 13.00
N ARG A 277 18.74 1.19 12.13
CA ARG A 277 19.72 1.54 11.09
C ARG A 277 19.19 2.57 10.10
N VAL A 278 17.88 2.79 10.04
CA VAL A 278 17.26 3.87 9.27
C VAL A 278 17.78 5.27 9.64
N ILE A 279 18.33 5.46 10.85
CA ILE A 279 18.90 6.76 11.27
C ILE A 279 20.40 6.89 10.96
N ALA A 280 21.04 5.82 10.49
CA ALA A 280 22.46 5.83 10.15
C ALA A 280 22.68 6.40 8.74
N LEU A 281 23.03 7.68 8.66
CA LEU A 281 23.24 8.41 7.42
C LEU A 281 24.72 8.75 7.22
N LYS A 282 25.22 8.68 5.97
CA LYS A 282 26.62 8.97 5.58
C LYS A 282 27.04 10.41 5.93
N ASP A 283 26.12 11.36 5.83
CA ASP A 283 26.38 12.79 6.05
C ASP A 283 25.98 13.26 7.46
N ALA A 284 25.68 12.34 8.39
CA ALA A 284 25.41 12.72 9.76
C ALA A 284 26.70 13.28 10.39
N PRO A 285 26.67 14.44 11.08
CA PRO A 285 27.85 14.97 11.74
C PRO A 285 28.42 13.90 12.68
N PRO A 286 29.75 13.70 12.72
CA PRO A 286 30.36 12.70 13.57
C PRO A 286 29.91 12.96 15.02
N PRO A 287 29.57 11.90 15.79
CA PRO A 287 29.19 12.08 17.18
C PRO A 287 30.36 12.75 17.91
N LEU A 288 30.10 13.94 18.46
CA LEU A 288 31.02 14.58 19.40
C LEU A 288 31.31 13.57 20.53
N PHE A 289 32.58 13.21 20.69
CA PHE A 289 33.04 12.28 21.72
C PHE A 289 32.37 12.59 23.08
N GLY A 290 31.64 11.62 23.63
CA GLY A 290 31.00 11.72 24.94
C GLY A 290 29.47 11.75 24.95
N TYR A 291 28.80 11.83 23.80
CA TYR A 291 27.34 11.69 23.72
C TYR A 291 26.98 10.34 23.11
N ILE A 292 26.45 9.42 23.93
CA ILE A 292 25.56 8.37 23.44
C ILE A 292 24.34 9.10 22.90
N PRO A 293 24.01 9.05 21.59
CA PRO A 293 22.73 9.57 21.15
C PRO A 293 21.68 8.70 21.82
N VAL A 294 20.99 9.28 22.81
CA VAL A 294 19.75 8.70 23.30
C VAL A 294 18.85 8.57 22.07
N VAL A 295 18.59 7.32 21.70
CA VAL A 295 17.69 6.96 20.60
C VAL A 295 16.30 7.46 20.96
N HIS A 296 15.98 8.66 20.52
CA HIS A 296 14.60 9.17 20.53
C HIS A 296 14.30 9.82 19.20
N ALA A 297 13.57 9.10 18.37
CA ALA A 297 12.44 9.69 17.68
C ALA A 297 11.36 8.62 17.49
N ARG A 298 10.80 8.13 18.62
CA ARG A 298 9.42 7.63 18.60
C ARG A 298 8.54 8.75 18.03
N ALA A 299 7.42 8.40 17.37
CA ALA A 299 6.46 9.37 16.86
C ALA A 299 6.26 10.52 17.86
N PRO A 300 6.33 11.79 17.43
CA PRO A 300 6.43 12.93 18.33
C PRO A 300 5.29 12.94 19.35
N GLU A 301 5.62 13.21 20.62
CA GLU A 301 4.63 13.22 21.71
C GLU A 301 3.63 14.38 21.60
N ILE A 302 3.94 15.39 20.77
CA ILE A 302 3.15 16.60 20.59
C ILE A 302 2.89 16.89 19.11
N LEU A 303 1.77 17.54 18.79
CA LEU A 303 1.51 18.08 17.45
C LEU A 303 2.45 19.25 17.18
N ARG A 304 3.10 19.27 16.01
CA ARG A 304 3.96 20.35 15.56
C ARG A 304 3.62 20.76 14.13
N LEU A 305 3.57 22.06 13.88
CA LEU A 305 3.53 22.60 12.53
C LEU A 305 4.96 22.58 11.96
N LYS A 306 5.23 21.63 11.04
CA LYS A 306 6.55 21.46 10.42
C LYS A 306 6.75 22.32 9.18
N GLY A 307 5.66 22.72 8.52
CA GLY A 307 5.75 23.44 7.25
C GLY A 307 4.44 24.08 6.84
N LEU A 308 4.55 25.15 6.05
CA LEU A 308 3.44 25.80 5.36
C LEU A 308 3.81 25.89 3.88
N SER A 309 2.86 25.59 3.00
CA SER A 309 3.05 25.69 1.56
C SER A 309 1.78 26.19 0.86
N GLY A 310 1.90 26.54 -0.42
CA GLY A 310 0.80 27.11 -1.21
C GLY A 310 0.66 28.63 -1.08
N ARG A 311 -0.30 29.20 -1.84
CA ARG A 311 -0.62 30.63 -1.89
C ARG A 311 -2.13 30.80 -1.68
N GLU A 312 -2.57 31.93 -1.15
CA GLU A 312 -4.01 32.18 -1.02
C GLU A 312 -4.72 32.07 -2.38
N PRO A 313 -5.92 31.43 -2.42
CA PRO A 313 -6.69 30.93 -1.27
C PRO A 313 -6.35 29.49 -0.84
N ARG A 314 -5.43 28.79 -1.53
CA ARG A 314 -5.09 27.38 -1.30
C ARG A 314 -3.73 27.23 -0.62
N ARG A 315 -3.77 27.15 0.72
CA ARG A 315 -2.61 26.86 1.55
C ARG A 315 -2.70 25.46 2.14
N TYR A 316 -1.54 24.90 2.46
CA TYR A 316 -1.39 23.60 3.07
C TYR A 316 -0.53 23.72 4.32
N ALA A 317 -0.92 23.03 5.39
CA ALA A 317 -0.17 22.93 6.63
C ALA A 317 0.32 21.50 6.83
N LEU A 318 1.64 21.34 6.98
CA LEU A 318 2.26 20.07 7.33
C LEU A 318 2.31 19.96 8.86
N ILE A 319 1.42 19.17 9.44
CA ILE A 319 1.31 18.93 10.87
C ILE A 319 1.84 17.53 11.16
N ASN A 320 2.96 17.45 11.85
CA ASN A 320 3.77 16.24 11.95
C ASN A 320 4.10 15.66 10.57
N ASP A 321 3.37 14.66 10.11
CA ASP A 321 3.59 14.01 8.80
C ASP A 321 2.33 14.03 7.93
N ILE A 322 1.31 14.80 8.32
CA ILE A 322 0.06 14.94 7.58
C ILE A 322 -0.04 16.36 7.05
N THR A 323 -0.25 16.49 5.74
CA THR A 323 -0.59 17.76 5.10
C THR A 323 -2.10 17.94 5.10
N LEU A 324 -2.58 19.10 5.54
CA LEU A 324 -3.99 19.47 5.53
C LEU A 324 -4.22 20.79 4.81
N GLU A 325 -5.25 20.85 3.96
CA GLU A 325 -5.88 22.07 3.49
C GLU A 325 -6.97 22.55 4.49
N ARG A 326 -7.38 23.82 4.38
CA ARG A 326 -8.48 24.37 5.18
C ARG A 326 -9.75 23.53 5.01
N GLY A 327 -10.27 23.05 6.13
CA GLY A 327 -11.51 22.27 6.21
C GLY A 327 -11.28 20.76 6.27
N GLU A 328 -10.09 20.28 5.93
CA GLU A 328 -9.74 18.85 5.94
C GLU A 328 -9.53 18.31 7.35
N GLU A 329 -9.80 17.02 7.51
CA GLU A 329 -9.68 16.28 8.76
C GLU A 329 -8.92 14.98 8.51
N ALA A 330 -7.93 14.67 9.34
CA ALA A 330 -7.13 13.46 9.22
C ALA A 330 -6.63 12.94 10.57
N PRO A 331 -6.39 11.63 10.70
CA PRO A 331 -5.71 11.05 11.85
C PRO A 331 -4.23 11.42 11.85
N VAL A 332 -3.74 11.97 12.96
CA VAL A 332 -2.33 12.27 13.23
C VAL A 332 -1.86 11.40 14.38
N LYS A 333 -0.77 10.65 14.16
CA LYS A 333 -0.18 9.75 15.15
C LYS A 333 0.78 10.51 16.07
N LEU A 334 0.60 10.36 17.38
CA LEU A 334 1.50 10.85 18.44
C LEU A 334 1.89 9.70 19.36
N ALA A 335 3.18 9.36 19.45
CA ALA A 335 3.65 8.21 20.24
C ALA A 335 2.73 6.97 20.11
N GLU A 336 1.97 6.65 21.17
CA GLU A 336 1.05 5.50 21.25
C GLU A 336 -0.43 5.83 20.98
N LYS A 337 -0.75 7.06 20.55
CA LYS A 337 -2.13 7.55 20.36
C LYS A 337 -2.33 8.12 18.96
N THR A 338 -3.52 7.95 18.41
CA THR A 338 -3.94 8.63 17.18
C THR A 338 -4.96 9.70 17.53
N LEU A 339 -4.71 10.94 17.11
CA LEU A 339 -5.62 12.06 17.26
C LEU A 339 -6.28 12.37 15.91
N VAL A 340 -7.58 12.64 15.89
CA VAL A 340 -8.23 13.17 14.69
C VAL A 340 -8.08 14.69 14.73
N VAL A 341 -7.44 15.26 13.72
CA VAL A 341 -7.13 16.69 13.65
C VAL A 341 -7.84 17.30 12.45
N ARG A 342 -8.63 18.35 12.67
CA ARG A 342 -9.28 19.13 11.64
C ARG A 342 -8.62 20.49 11.49
N CYS A 343 -8.20 20.82 10.27
CA CYS A 343 -7.63 22.11 9.92
C CYS A 343 -8.75 23.14 9.71
N LEU A 344 -8.82 24.17 10.56
CA LEU A 344 -9.86 25.19 10.48
C LEU A 344 -9.42 26.40 9.67
N ASP A 345 -8.15 26.79 9.81
CA ASP A 345 -7.59 27.94 9.11
C ASP A 345 -6.06 27.86 9.04
N ILE A 346 -5.47 28.44 7.98
CA ILE A 346 -4.02 28.41 7.71
C ILE A 346 -3.54 29.84 7.46
N ALA A 347 -2.76 30.40 8.39
CA ALA A 347 -2.16 31.72 8.31
C ALA A 347 -0.77 31.69 7.65
N SER A 348 -0.06 32.82 7.64
CA SER A 348 1.32 32.94 7.12
C SER A 348 2.38 32.22 7.96
N ASN A 349 2.12 32.01 9.24
CA ASN A 349 3.08 31.41 10.17
C ASN A 349 2.42 30.46 11.20
N ALA A 350 1.14 30.15 11.04
CA ALA A 350 0.39 29.36 12.01
C ALA A 350 -0.76 28.58 11.36
N VAL A 351 -1.22 27.53 12.04
CA VAL A 351 -2.43 26.79 11.71
C VAL A 351 -3.34 26.70 12.94
N ILE A 352 -4.64 26.80 12.71
CA ILE A 352 -5.67 26.61 13.75
C ILE A 352 -6.32 25.25 13.55
N LEU A 353 -6.30 24.44 14.60
CA LEU A 353 -6.72 23.05 14.59
C LEU A 353 -7.83 22.80 15.61
N ARG A 354 -8.68 21.82 15.29
CA ARG A 354 -9.57 21.16 16.24
C ARG A 354 -9.15 19.71 16.41
N ILE A 355 -9.08 19.23 17.64
CA ILE A 355 -8.60 17.88 17.97
C ILE A 355 -9.76 17.05 18.54
N ASN A 356 -9.99 15.85 18.01
CA ASN A 356 -11.00 14.88 18.47
C ASN A 356 -12.42 15.47 18.64
N GLY A 357 -12.78 16.46 17.84
CA GLY A 357 -14.06 17.15 17.95
C GLY A 357 -14.23 18.02 19.20
N ASP A 358 -13.16 18.30 19.95
CA ASP A 358 -13.18 19.20 21.11
C ASP A 358 -13.56 20.63 20.70
N THR A 359 -14.19 21.36 21.61
CA THR A 359 -14.49 22.79 21.51
C THR A 359 -13.24 23.67 21.60
N ASN A 360 -12.17 23.18 22.23
CA ASN A 360 -10.91 23.90 22.35
C ASN A 360 -10.14 23.91 21.04
N LEU A 361 -9.72 25.09 20.60
CA LEU A 361 -8.92 25.28 19.40
C LEU A 361 -7.43 25.30 19.76
N VAL A 362 -6.63 24.56 18.99
CA VAL A 362 -5.17 24.52 19.15
C VAL A 362 -4.54 25.33 18.03
N ARG A 363 -3.75 26.34 18.40
CA ARG A 363 -2.92 27.10 17.46
C ARG A 363 -1.51 26.52 17.49
N LEU A 364 -1.03 26.07 16.33
CA LEU A 364 0.37 25.69 16.15
C LEU A 364 1.06 26.76 15.33
N GLU A 365 2.21 27.22 15.78
CA GLU A 365 3.06 28.17 15.05
C GLU A 365 4.20 27.42 14.38
N LEU A 366 4.64 27.92 13.23
CA LEU A 366 5.74 27.34 12.50
C LEU A 366 7.01 27.60 13.31
N ASP A 367 7.68 26.54 13.76
CA ASP A 367 8.93 26.66 14.50
C ASP A 367 9.90 27.52 13.69
N SER A 368 10.27 28.69 14.23
CA SER A 368 11.26 29.56 13.60
C SER A 368 12.61 28.85 13.65
N PHE A 369 13.04 28.25 12.54
CA PHE A 369 14.41 27.78 12.43
C PHE A 369 15.36 28.97 12.65
N PRO A 370 16.38 28.87 13.52
CA PRO A 370 17.45 29.85 13.52
C PRO A 370 18.09 29.81 12.13
N THR A 371 17.96 30.90 11.40
CA THR A 371 18.67 31.15 10.14
C THR A 371 20.16 30.82 10.34
N ARG A 372 20.67 29.87 9.56
CA ARG A 372 22.10 29.65 9.37
C ARG A 372 22.48 30.08 7.97
#